data_AF-A0A7S9HC58-F1
#
_entry.id   AF-A0A7S9HC58-F1
#
_cell.length_a   1.000
_cell.length_b   1.000
_cell.length_c   1.000
_cell.angle_alpha   90.00
_cell.angle_beta   90.00
_cell.angle_gamma   90.00
#
_symmetry.space_group_name_H-M   'P 1'
#
loop_
_entity.id
_entity.type
_entity.pdbx_description
1 polymer ?
#
loop_
_entity_poly.entity_id
_entity_poly.type
_entity_poly.pdbx_seq_one_letter_code
_entity_poly.pdbx_strand_id
1 'polypeptide(L)' 'MGSFLTMSVRDDTIPAIDMARNVGFYQTLGFIQIVATPVYAEFSCPAWETHFSLRHTPQAHVKM' A
#
# COMPACT_ATOMS: atom_id res chain seq x y z
N MET A 1 -23.87 14.50 -16.62
CA MET A 1 -23.54 13.06 -16.46
C MET A 1 -22.65 12.90 -15.24
N GLY A 2 -23.08 12.09 -14.26
CA GLY A 2 -22.26 11.78 -13.08
C GLY A 2 -21.04 10.96 -13.49
N SER A 3 -19.84 11.48 -13.23
CA SER A 3 -18.62 10.70 -13.34
C SER A 3 -18.62 9.69 -12.19
N PHE A 4 -18.91 8.44 -12.51
CA PHE A 4 -18.71 7.34 -11.58
C PHE A 4 -17.20 7.26 -11.32
N LEU A 5 -16.79 7.63 -10.10
CA LEU A 5 -15.44 7.35 -9.60
C LEU A 5 -15.25 5.83 -9.62
N THR A 6 -14.71 5.31 -10.72
CA THR A 6 -14.17 3.95 -10.73
C THR A 6 -13.04 3.94 -9.71
N MET A 7 -13.18 3.15 -8.65
CA MET A 7 -12.13 2.93 -7.67
C MET A 7 -10.99 2.18 -8.36
N SER A 8 -10.09 2.93 -9.00
CA SER A 8 -8.94 2.38 -9.71
C SER A 8 -7.96 1.85 -8.66
N VAL A 9 -7.69 0.55 -8.70
CA VAL A 9 -6.54 -0.01 -7.98
C VAL A 9 -5.30 0.59 -8.62
N ARG A 10 -4.44 1.24 -7.83
CA ARG A 10 -3.18 1.76 -8.36
C ARG A 10 -2.29 0.58 -8.71
N ASP A 11 -1.65 0.61 -9.87
CA ASP A 11 -0.74 -0.47 -10.30
C ASP A 11 0.38 -0.71 -9.28
N ASP A 12 0.75 0.31 -8.50
CA ASP A 12 1.75 0.25 -7.42
C ASP A 12 1.18 -0.22 -6.06
N THR A 13 0.18 -1.12 -6.09
CA THR A 13 -0.40 -1.72 -4.86
C THR A 13 0.33 -3.01 -4.51
N ILE A 14 1.08 -2.99 -3.42
CA ILE A 14 1.82 -4.13 -2.90
C ILE A 14 0.94 -4.93 -1.92
N PRO A 15 0.80 -6.25 -2.09
CA PRO A 15 0.08 -7.10 -1.14
C PRO A 15 0.86 -7.23 0.18
N ALA A 16 0.16 -7.11 1.30
CA ALA A 16 0.74 -7.24 2.64
C ALA A 16 -0.08 -8.23 3.48
N ILE A 17 0.59 -9.20 4.10
CA ILE A 17 -0.07 -10.17 5.01
C ILE A 17 -0.17 -9.57 6.42
N ASP A 18 0.89 -8.91 6.89
CA ASP A 18 0.95 -8.23 8.18
C ASP A 18 1.13 -6.73 7.96
N MET A 19 0.03 -5.98 8.03
CA MET A 19 0.05 -4.54 7.78
C MET A 19 0.94 -3.79 8.76
N ALA A 20 0.91 -4.14 10.05
CA ALA A 20 1.68 -3.44 11.07
C ALA A 20 3.19 -3.63 10.85
N ARG A 21 3.61 -4.87 10.57
CA ARG A 21 5.01 -5.17 10.26
C ARG A 21 5.49 -4.49 8.98
N ASN A 22 4.68 -4.52 7.92
CA ASN A 22 5.05 -3.90 6.65
C ASN A 22 5.10 -2.37 6.78
N VAL A 23 4.14 -1.74 7.47
CA VAL A 23 4.16 -0.30 7.72
C VAL A 23 5.44 0.11 8.45
N GLY A 24 5.79 -0.59 9.53
CA GLY A 24 7.03 -0.31 10.27
C GLY A 24 8.29 -0.50 9.41
N PHE A 25 8.29 -1.51 8.54
CA PHE A 25 9.38 -1.73 7.59
C PHE A 25 9.58 -0.54 6.64
N TYR A 26 8.52 -0.08 5.97
CA TYR A 26 8.64 1.04 5.03
C TYR A 26 8.91 2.38 5.72
N GLN A 27 8.40 2.61 6.93
CA GLN A 27 8.79 3.77 7.74
C GLN A 27 10.28 3.75 8.07
N THR A 28 10.84 2.58 8.42
CA THR A 28 12.28 2.43 8.74
C THR A 28 13.16 2.69 7.52
N LEU A 29 12.68 2.39 6.31
CA LEU A 29 13.36 2.73 5.06
C LEU A 29 13.31 4.22 4.70
N GLY A 30 12.61 5.05 5.49
CA GLY A 30 12.50 6.49 5.27
C GLY A 30 11.34 6.90 4.35
N PHE A 31 10.43 5.98 4.03
CA PHE A 31 9.18 6.36 3.35
C PHE A 31 8.26 7.09 4.31
N ILE A 32 7.60 8.14 3.80
CA ILE A 32 6.68 8.95 4.58
C ILE A 32 5.29 8.33 4.45
N GLN A 33 4.71 7.89 5.57
CA GLN A 33 3.34 7.40 5.58
C GLN A 33 2.36 8.56 5.43
N ILE A 34 1.45 8.44 4.45
CA ILE A 34 0.42 9.45 4.16
C ILE A 34 -0.91 9.03 4.76
N VAL A 35 -1.27 7.76 4.59
CA VAL A 35 -2.53 7.18 5.08
C VAL A 35 -2.26 5.85 5.77
N ALA A 36 -2.97 5.60 6.87
CA ALA A 36 -2.88 4.38 7.65
C ALA A 36 -4.27 3.87 8.03
N THR A 37 -4.63 2.67 7.59
CA THR A 37 -5.81 1.94 8.03
C THR A 37 -5.43 0.48 8.29
N PRO A 38 -6.27 -0.30 9.01
CA PRO A 38 -5.96 -1.71 9.29
C PRO A 38 -5.78 -2.59 8.05
N VAL A 39 -6.33 -2.20 6.90
CA VAL A 39 -6.32 -2.99 5.66
C VAL A 39 -5.64 -2.29 4.48
N TYR A 40 -5.18 -1.06 4.66
CA TYR A 40 -4.61 -0.23 3.60
C TYR A 40 -3.67 0.82 4.19
N ALA A 41 -2.51 1.00 3.58
CA ALA A 41 -1.57 2.06 3.92
C ALA A 41 -1.00 2.70 2.66
N GLU A 42 -0.71 3.99 2.70
CA GLU A 42 -0.13 4.72 1.57
C GLU A 42 1.16 5.40 2.00
N PHE A 43 2.16 5.34 1.12
CA PHE A 43 3.48 5.88 1.35
C PHE A 43 3.90 6.81 0.21
N SER A 44 4.61 7.87 0.58
CA SER A 44 5.34 8.74 -0.33
C SER A 44 6.84 8.44 -0.22
N CYS A 45 7.49 8.37 -1.36
CA CYS A 45 8.93 8.36 -1.51
C CYS A 45 9.40 9.79 -1.83
N PRO A 46 9.88 10.55 -0.82
CA PRO A 46 10.29 11.94 -1.04
C PRO A 46 11.47 12.07 -2.01
N ALA A 47 12.32 11.04 -2.11
CA ALA A 47 13.49 11.06 -2.98
C ALA A 47 13.14 10.91 -4.49
N TRP A 48 11.95 10.39 -4.83
CA TRP A 48 11.56 10.07 -6.20
C TRP A 48 10.17 10.61 -6.57
N GLU A 49 9.59 11.48 -5.73
CA GLU A 49 8.25 12.05 -5.89
C GLU A 49 7.18 11.01 -6.26
N THR A 50 7.33 9.80 -5.70
CA THR A 50 6.54 8.62 -6.06
C THR A 50 5.70 8.17 -4.89
N HIS A 51 4.56 7.56 -5.17
CA HIS A 51 3.65 7.04 -4.17
C HIS A 51 3.37 5.57 -4.46
N PHE A 52 3.29 4.76 -3.41
CA PHE A 52 2.84 3.37 -3.49
C PHE A 52 1.92 3.07 -2.32
N SER A 53 1.18 1.97 -2.43
CA SER A 53 0.26 1.58 -1.38
C SER A 53 0.39 0.11 -1.00
N LEU A 54 0.11 -0.18 0.25
CA LEU A 54 -0.01 -1.53 0.79
C LEU A 54 -1.48 -1.86 0.93
N ARG A 55 -1.86 -3.07 0.53
CA ARG A 55 -3.20 -3.60 0.75
C ARG A 55 -3.10 -4.93 1.48
N HIS A 56 -3.89 -5.08 2.53
CA HIS A 56 -3.97 -6.35 3.24
C HIS A 56 -4.55 -7.42 2.32
N THR A 57 -3.83 -8.53 2.15
CA THR A 57 -4.28 -9.69 1.40
C THR A 57 -4.15 -10.94 2.25
N PRO A 58 -5.14 -11.85 2.22
CA PRO A 58 -4.97 -13.17 2.79
C PRO A 58 -3.74 -13.84 2.19
N GLN A 59 -3.00 -14.60 3.00
CA GLN A 59 -1.83 -15.32 2.52
C GLN A 59 -2.23 -16.31 1.42
N ALA A 60 -1.93 -15.96 0.17
CA ALA A 60 -2.11 -16.87 -0.95
C ALA A 60 -1.09 -17.99 -0.80
N HIS A 61 -1.58 -19.22 -0.68
CA HIS A 61 -0.75 -20.40 -0.74
C HIS A 61 -0.20 -20.50 -2.17
N VAL A 62 1.05 -20.08 -2.38
CA VAL A 62 1.76 -20.31 -3.63
C VAL A 62 1.94 -21.82 -3.73
N LYS A 63 1.11 -22.48 -4.55
CA LYS A 63 1.41 -23.85 -4.97
C LYS A 63 2.71 -23.79 -5.77
N MET A 64 3.79 -24.26 -5.16
CA MET A 64 5.00 -24.66 -5.87
C MET A 64 4.73 -25.87 -6.75
#